data_AF-A0A4Q9DJ00-F1
#
_entry.id   AF-A0A4Q9DJ00-F1
#
_cell.length_a   1.000
_cell.length_b   1.000
_cell.length_c   1.000
_cell.angle_alpha   90.00
_cell.angle_beta   90.00
_cell.angle_gamma   90.00
#
_symmetry.space_group_name_H-M   'P 1'
#
loop_
_entity.id
_entity.type
_entity.pdbx_description
1 polymer ?
#
loop_
_entity_poly.entity_id
_entity_poly.type
_entity_poly.pdbx_seq_one_letter_code
_entity_poly.pdbx_strand_id
1 'polypeptide(L)'
;MLKQLKKIMKRIARTVVAIVFIGTTLQMGLTAYRMAEAESGPSSVINAEQPAAPISSGNQQEAAAVREVQISQAVLDKIREESPARFDQSVSDYKNLLAKIDAHQKVQDEIEQLILAGYRLPDLLIALEFLNDEYAQIQQMELLLKDKQAGKSWAAVFKSYHDTHASFVPRAFDSDELETLLTKSGLTSDDLMIADRISFETGEAVKQLIASRKSGGSWKDIKADRNIINSAAALPRVPLTAEQLNYWMQAGNMIEDQVAAAFVLAFKTGEQPENVIQKLNGGSSQEAILAESYQSKYE
;
A
#
# COMPACT_ATOMS: atom_id res chain seq x y z
N MET A 1 12.32 18.74 -29.79
CA MET A 1 11.59 18.66 -28.50
C MET A 1 10.47 17.63 -28.49
N LEU A 2 9.50 17.64 -29.41
CA LEU A 2 8.36 16.70 -29.43
C LEU A 2 8.72 15.19 -29.45
N LYS A 3 9.84 14.79 -30.07
CA LYS A 3 10.31 13.39 -30.05
C LYS A 3 10.96 12.98 -28.71
N GLN A 4 11.52 13.91 -27.94
CA GLN A 4 12.05 13.60 -26.59
C GLN A 4 10.94 13.58 -25.54
N LEU A 5 9.93 14.46 -25.64
CA LEU A 5 8.73 14.42 -24.80
C LEU A 5 7.95 13.10 -24.96
N LYS A 6 7.80 12.60 -26.20
CA LYS A 6 7.20 11.27 -26.44
C LYS A 6 8.03 10.12 -25.86
N LYS A 7 9.35 10.25 -25.77
CA LYS A 7 10.25 9.21 -25.23
C LYS A 7 10.26 9.21 -23.69
N ILE A 8 10.02 10.36 -23.06
CA ILE A 8 9.83 10.53 -21.61
C ILE A 8 8.45 10.02 -21.21
N MET A 9 7.38 10.41 -21.92
CA MET A 9 6.02 9.87 -21.68
C MET A 9 5.94 8.35 -21.87
N LYS A 10 6.65 7.79 -22.86
CA LYS A 10 6.69 6.32 -23.08
C LYS A 10 7.54 5.56 -22.06
N ARG A 11 8.34 6.26 -21.23
CA ARG A 11 9.08 5.68 -20.10
C ARG A 11 8.29 5.76 -18.79
N ILE A 12 7.41 6.76 -18.65
CA ILE A 12 6.45 6.89 -17.53
C ILE A 12 5.30 5.87 -17.69
N ALA A 13 4.92 5.53 -18.92
CA ALA A 13 3.89 4.54 -19.27
C ALA A 13 4.33 3.06 -19.15
N ARG A 14 5.23 2.74 -18.22
CA ARG A 14 5.70 1.35 -17.94
C ARG A 14 5.60 1.01 -16.45
N THR A 15 4.67 1.65 -15.77
CA THR A 15 4.42 1.42 -14.34
C THR A 15 3.34 0.34 -14.22
N VAL A 16 3.76 -0.91 -14.23
CA VAL A 16 2.84 -2.04 -14.04
C VAL A 16 2.57 -2.22 -12.55
N VAL A 17 1.36 -1.84 -12.15
CA VAL A 17 0.65 -2.40 -10.99
C VAL A 17 0.54 -3.91 -11.22
N ALA A 18 0.82 -4.74 -10.22
CA ALA A 18 0.53 -6.16 -10.28
C ALA A 18 -1.00 -6.37 -10.28
N ILE A 19 -1.62 -6.24 -11.45
CA ILE A 19 -3.03 -6.52 -11.72
C ILE A 19 -3.15 -8.02 -11.96
N VAL A 20 -3.76 -8.75 -11.03
CA VAL A 20 -4.10 -10.16 -11.24
C VAL A 20 -5.47 -10.24 -11.90
N PHE A 21 -5.51 -10.65 -13.17
CA PHE A 21 -6.73 -11.08 -13.84
C PHE A 21 -7.14 -12.44 -13.27
N ILE A 22 -8.19 -12.45 -12.43
CA ILE A 22 -8.81 -13.71 -12.02
C ILE A 22 -9.74 -14.16 -13.16
N GLY A 23 -9.24 -15.09 -13.99
CA GLY A 23 -10.09 -15.89 -14.85
C GLY A 23 -11.00 -16.75 -14.00
N THR A 24 -12.31 -16.52 -14.08
CA THR A 24 -13.33 -17.20 -13.28
C THR A 24 -13.44 -18.67 -13.68
N THR A 25 -13.01 -19.57 -12.80
CA THR A 25 -13.65 -20.88 -12.65
C THR A 25 -14.65 -20.77 -11.51
N LEU A 26 -15.93 -20.99 -11.84
CA LEU A 26 -17.07 -20.94 -10.93
C LEU A 26 -16.79 -21.63 -9.58
N GLN A 27 -16.98 -20.90 -8.48
CA GLN A 27 -17.56 -21.46 -7.27
C GLN A 27 -18.76 -20.61 -6.86
N MET A 28 -19.94 -21.17 -7.10
CA MET A 28 -21.19 -20.70 -6.51
C MET A 28 -21.13 -20.89 -5.01
N GLY A 29 -21.49 -19.85 -4.26
CA GLY A 29 -21.73 -19.97 -2.83
C GLY A 29 -21.98 -18.62 -2.18
N LEU A 30 -23.23 -18.42 -1.75
CA LEU A 30 -23.74 -17.39 -0.83
C LEU A 30 -24.15 -16.04 -1.44
N THR A 31 -25.36 -16.02 -2.02
CA THR A 31 -26.39 -15.03 -1.65
C THR A 31 -27.77 -15.70 -1.67
N ALA A 32 -28.15 -16.27 -0.53
CA ALA A 32 -29.54 -16.59 -0.25
C ALA A 32 -30.17 -15.38 0.42
N TYR A 33 -30.95 -14.59 -0.33
CA TYR A 33 -32.22 -14.01 0.15
C TYR A 33 -32.95 -13.32 -1.01
N ARG A 34 -34.26 -13.58 -1.08
CA ARG A 34 -35.32 -12.99 -1.94
C ARG A 34 -35.64 -13.73 -3.25
N MET A 35 -36.50 -14.73 -3.16
CA MET A 35 -37.92 -14.65 -3.60
C MET A 35 -38.63 -15.97 -3.26
N ALA A 36 -39.87 -15.85 -2.82
CA ALA A 36 -40.73 -16.93 -2.34
C ALA A 36 -41.44 -17.68 -3.49
N GLU A 37 -41.78 -18.94 -3.23
CA GLU A 37 -42.96 -19.74 -3.68
C GLU A 37 -43.30 -19.74 -5.19
N ALA A 38 -43.57 -20.84 -5.91
CA ALA A 38 -43.96 -22.22 -5.65
C ALA A 38 -43.49 -23.05 -6.88
N GLU A 39 -43.23 -24.37 -6.86
CA GLU A 39 -44.20 -25.47 -6.82
C GLU A 39 -43.42 -26.82 -6.83
N SER A 40 -44.00 -27.82 -6.15
CA SER A 40 -43.96 -29.30 -6.35
C SER A 40 -42.64 -30.06 -6.71
N GLY A 41 -42.27 -31.02 -5.84
CA GLY A 41 -41.16 -32.00 -6.01
C GLY A 41 -41.45 -33.15 -7.01
N PRO A 42 -40.94 -34.40 -6.85
CA PRO A 42 -39.91 -34.93 -5.94
C PRO A 42 -38.78 -35.76 -6.63
N SER A 43 -37.71 -36.03 -5.85
CA SER A 43 -36.81 -37.21 -5.86
C SER A 43 -35.90 -37.59 -7.05
N SER A 44 -34.58 -37.60 -6.79
CA SER A 44 -33.61 -38.72 -7.03
C SER A 44 -32.20 -38.24 -6.61
N VAL A 45 -31.58 -38.74 -5.53
CA VAL A 45 -30.66 -39.90 -5.46
C VAL A 45 -29.77 -40.03 -6.70
N ILE A 46 -28.48 -39.65 -6.63
CA ILE A 46 -27.31 -40.40 -7.16
C ILE A 46 -25.99 -39.95 -6.47
N ASN A 47 -25.32 -40.95 -5.88
CA ASN A 47 -23.90 -41.21 -5.61
C ASN A 47 -22.91 -40.14 -5.11
N ALA A 48 -22.39 -40.48 -3.92
CA ALA A 48 -21.04 -40.20 -3.46
C ALA A 48 -19.99 -40.84 -4.39
N GLU A 49 -19.02 -40.04 -4.80
CA GLU A 49 -17.72 -40.53 -5.23
C GLU A 49 -16.66 -39.56 -4.71
N GLN A 50 -16.01 -39.99 -3.65
CA GLN A 50 -14.87 -39.35 -3.02
C GLN A 50 -13.63 -39.64 -3.86
N PRO A 51 -12.80 -38.63 -4.17
CA PRO A 51 -11.38 -38.93 -4.11
C PRO A 51 -10.53 -37.82 -3.49
N ALA A 52 -9.51 -38.34 -2.78
CA ALA A 52 -8.20 -37.76 -2.50
C ALA A 52 -8.09 -36.56 -1.55
N ALA A 53 -7.29 -36.78 -0.52
CA ALA A 53 -6.95 -35.87 0.56
C ALA A 53 -6.39 -34.52 0.05
N PRO A 54 -6.71 -33.41 0.73
CA PRO A 54 -6.04 -32.14 0.47
C PRO A 54 -4.58 -32.24 0.94
N ILE A 55 -3.68 -31.97 0.00
CA ILE A 55 -2.29 -31.64 0.27
C ILE A 55 -2.30 -30.42 1.18
N SER A 56 -1.90 -30.63 2.43
CA SER A 56 -1.71 -29.60 3.43
C SER A 56 -0.54 -28.71 3.03
N SER A 57 -0.78 -27.74 2.16
CA SER A 57 0.09 -26.58 2.00
C SER A 57 0.02 -25.80 3.31
N GLY A 58 1.06 -25.94 4.12
CA GLY A 58 1.24 -25.20 5.35
C GLY A 58 1.34 -23.71 5.07
N ASN A 59 0.20 -23.03 5.00
CA ASN A 59 0.10 -21.64 5.38
C ASN A 59 0.34 -21.60 6.89
N GLN A 60 1.61 -21.47 7.29
CA GLN A 60 1.92 -20.89 8.59
C GLN A 60 1.47 -19.43 8.50
N GLN A 61 0.19 -19.24 8.78
CA GLN A 61 -0.41 -17.94 9.02
C GLN A 61 0.25 -17.45 10.31
N GLU A 62 1.30 -16.67 10.14
CA GLU A 62 2.04 -16.01 11.19
C GLU A 62 1.04 -15.11 11.93
N ALA A 63 0.48 -15.63 13.02
CA ALA A 63 -0.42 -14.89 13.90
C ALA A 63 0.44 -13.84 14.61
N ALA A 64 0.66 -12.72 13.94
CA ALA A 64 1.32 -11.56 14.53
C ALA A 64 0.48 -11.13 15.73
N ALA A 65 1.05 -11.26 16.93
CA ALA A 65 0.47 -10.69 18.12
C ALA A 65 0.33 -9.18 17.87
N VAL A 66 -0.91 -8.69 17.86
CA VAL A 66 -1.19 -7.26 17.71
C VAL A 66 -0.49 -6.55 18.86
N ARG A 67 0.62 -5.89 18.54
CA ARG A 67 1.39 -5.16 19.53
C ARG A 67 0.58 -3.95 19.96
N GLU A 68 0.28 -3.85 21.25
CA GLU A 68 -0.33 -2.65 21.80
C GLU A 68 0.66 -1.48 21.69
N VAL A 69 0.25 -0.42 20.98
CA VAL A 69 1.04 0.80 20.82
C VAL A 69 1.03 1.56 22.14
N GLN A 70 2.16 1.50 22.86
CA GLN A 70 2.38 2.25 24.10
C GLN A 70 3.00 3.60 23.77
N ILE A 71 2.39 4.69 24.24
CA ILE A 71 2.85 6.07 24.01
C ILE A 71 3.44 6.58 25.31
N SER A 72 4.62 7.19 25.25
CA SER A 72 5.23 7.79 26.44
C SER A 72 4.40 8.96 26.99
N GLN A 73 4.42 9.14 28.32
CA GLN A 73 3.67 10.23 28.97
C GLN A 73 4.09 11.61 28.44
N ALA A 74 5.39 11.81 28.17
CA ALA A 74 5.90 13.06 27.62
C ALA A 74 5.30 13.39 26.24
N VAL A 75 5.12 12.38 25.39
CA VAL A 75 4.46 12.55 24.08
C VAL A 75 2.98 12.83 24.26
N LEU A 76 2.29 12.13 25.16
CA LEU A 76 0.88 12.41 25.48
C LEU A 76 0.69 13.85 25.97
N ASP A 77 1.58 14.34 26.82
CA ASP A 77 1.52 15.71 27.32
C ASP A 77 1.72 16.73 26.18
N LYS A 78 2.63 16.45 25.23
CA LYS A 78 2.82 17.30 24.04
C LYS A 78 1.61 17.31 23.10
N ILE A 79 1.02 16.15 22.83
CA ILE A 79 -0.20 16.07 22.01
C ILE A 79 -1.35 16.84 22.69
N ARG A 80 -1.48 16.72 24.01
CA ARG A 80 -2.50 17.45 24.79
C ARG A 80 -2.28 18.96 24.75
N GLU A 81 -1.03 19.42 24.86
CA GLU A 81 -0.66 20.83 24.77
C GLU A 81 -1.01 21.41 23.39
N GLU A 82 -0.71 20.68 22.31
CA GLU A 82 -0.96 21.13 20.94
C GLU A 82 -2.45 21.20 20.60
N SER A 83 -3.23 20.18 20.98
CA SER A 83 -4.64 20.04 20.57
C SER A 83 -5.54 19.52 21.69
N PRO A 84 -5.82 20.32 22.75
CA PRO A 84 -6.60 19.87 23.91
C PRO A 84 -8.00 19.33 23.53
N ALA A 85 -8.66 19.98 22.58
CA ALA A 85 -10.02 19.62 22.15
C ALA A 85 -10.09 18.33 21.32
N ARG A 86 -8.97 17.91 20.71
CA ARG A 86 -8.88 16.72 19.86
C ARG A 86 -7.97 15.64 20.45
N PHE A 87 -7.51 15.79 21.69
CA PHE A 87 -6.51 14.93 22.31
C PHE A 87 -6.82 13.43 22.14
N ASP A 88 -8.03 12.99 22.51
CA ASP A 88 -8.41 11.58 22.42
C ASP A 88 -8.45 11.07 20.96
N GLN A 89 -8.95 11.91 20.04
CA GLN A 89 -8.98 11.58 18.61
C GLN A 89 -7.56 11.49 18.05
N SER A 90 -6.70 12.46 18.35
CA SER A 90 -5.29 12.49 17.93
C SER A 90 -4.50 11.28 18.43
N VAL A 91 -4.70 10.89 19.69
CA VAL A 91 -4.10 9.68 20.26
C VAL A 91 -4.63 8.42 19.57
N SER A 92 -5.93 8.35 19.29
CA SER A 92 -6.55 7.25 18.55
C SER A 92 -5.98 7.14 17.14
N ASP A 93 -5.92 8.24 16.40
CA ASP A 93 -5.41 8.29 15.02
C ASP A 93 -3.95 7.83 14.94
N TYR A 94 -3.11 8.28 15.88
CA TYR A 94 -1.73 7.84 15.97
C TYR A 94 -1.61 6.33 16.21
N LYS A 95 -2.34 5.78 17.19
CA LYS A 95 -2.33 4.34 17.47
C LYS A 95 -2.85 3.53 16.29
N ASN A 96 -3.96 3.97 15.70
CA ASN A 96 -4.60 3.29 14.58
C ASN A 96 -3.70 3.28 13.36
N LEU A 97 -3.02 4.37 13.05
CA LEU A 97 -2.09 4.41 11.92
C LEU A 97 -0.89 3.48 12.14
N LEU A 98 -0.25 3.53 13.32
CA LEU A 98 0.87 2.64 13.63
C LEU A 98 0.48 1.16 13.59
N ALA A 99 -0.71 0.82 14.09
CA ALA A 99 -1.25 -0.53 14.00
C ALA A 99 -1.57 -0.93 12.55
N LYS A 100 -2.22 -0.05 11.78
CA LYS A 100 -2.58 -0.29 10.36
C LYS A 100 -1.36 -0.62 9.51
N ILE A 101 -0.26 0.10 9.69
CA ILE A 101 0.97 -0.12 8.91
C ILE A 101 1.91 -1.16 9.55
N ASP A 102 1.49 -1.75 10.67
CA ASP A 102 2.29 -2.63 11.52
C ASP A 102 3.70 -2.07 11.79
N ALA A 103 3.77 -0.80 12.18
CA ALA A 103 5.03 -0.06 12.30
C ALA A 103 6.05 -0.80 13.19
N HIS A 104 7.29 -0.89 12.73
CA HIS A 104 8.39 -1.35 13.59
C HIS A 104 8.82 -0.27 14.59
N GLN A 105 9.49 -0.67 15.68
CA GLN A 105 9.78 0.24 16.81
C GLN A 105 10.52 1.51 16.38
N LYS A 106 11.50 1.42 15.48
CA LYS A 106 12.24 2.60 15.01
C LYS A 106 11.36 3.69 14.40
N VAL A 107 10.26 3.33 13.71
CA VAL A 107 9.31 4.32 13.16
C VAL A 107 8.58 5.02 14.31
N GLN A 108 8.12 4.24 15.30
CA GLN A 108 7.47 4.79 16.48
C GLN A 108 8.42 5.74 17.23
N ASP A 109 9.65 5.31 17.49
CA ASP A 109 10.67 6.11 18.18
C ASP A 109 10.93 7.43 17.46
N GLU A 110 11.07 7.42 16.13
CA GLU A 110 11.29 8.64 15.36
C GLU A 110 10.10 9.60 15.47
N ILE A 111 8.87 9.10 15.33
CA ILE A 111 7.67 9.94 15.44
C ILE A 111 7.60 10.56 16.83
N GLU A 112 7.82 9.78 17.89
CA GLU A 112 7.84 10.30 19.26
C GLU A 112 8.93 11.36 19.45
N GLN A 113 10.12 11.16 18.91
CA GLN A 113 11.19 12.18 18.94
C GLN A 113 10.79 13.46 18.20
N LEU A 114 10.14 13.35 17.04
CA LEU A 114 9.69 14.52 16.28
C LEU A 114 8.54 15.26 16.99
N ILE A 115 7.63 14.56 17.68
CA ILE A 115 6.61 15.21 18.53
C ILE A 115 7.28 16.00 19.65
N LEU A 116 8.27 15.40 20.32
CA LEU A 116 9.01 16.07 21.39
C LEU A 116 9.85 17.26 20.87
N ALA A 117 10.28 17.22 19.61
CA ALA A 117 10.94 18.32 18.92
C ALA A 117 9.98 19.45 18.48
N GLY A 118 8.66 19.29 18.70
CA GLY A 118 7.65 20.32 18.43
C GLY A 118 7.00 20.23 17.05
N TYR A 119 7.19 19.13 16.31
CA TYR A 119 6.40 18.88 15.11
C TYR A 119 4.97 18.50 15.48
N ARG A 120 4.02 19.01 14.70
CA ARG A 120 2.59 18.78 14.90
C ARG A 120 2.21 17.33 14.60
N LEU A 121 1.40 16.71 15.46
CA LEU A 121 1.00 15.31 15.26
C LEU A 121 0.26 15.11 13.91
N PRO A 122 -0.73 15.92 13.51
CA PRO A 122 -1.40 15.75 12.22
C PRO A 122 -0.42 15.76 11.04
N ASP A 123 0.56 16.66 11.07
CA ASP A 123 1.56 16.77 10.01
C ASP A 123 2.47 15.52 9.95
N LEU A 124 2.82 14.95 11.12
CA LEU A 124 3.56 13.68 11.23
C LEU A 124 2.78 12.49 10.66
N LEU A 125 1.48 12.38 10.97
CA LEU A 125 0.64 11.28 10.48
C LEU A 125 0.46 11.34 8.96
N ILE A 126 0.29 12.56 8.40
CA ILE A 126 0.22 12.78 6.96
C ILE A 126 1.53 12.37 6.27
N ALA A 127 2.68 12.81 6.80
CA ALA A 127 3.99 12.43 6.28
C ALA A 127 4.22 10.92 6.36
N LEU A 128 3.86 10.30 7.49
CA LEU A 128 4.03 8.86 7.70
C LEU A 128 3.19 8.04 6.72
N GLU A 129 1.91 8.35 6.55
CA GLU A 129 1.03 7.57 5.67
C GLU A 129 1.49 7.69 4.20
N PHE A 130 1.90 8.90 3.77
CA PHE A 130 2.49 9.10 2.44
C PHE A 130 3.80 8.30 2.25
N LEU A 131 4.76 8.45 3.16
CA LEU A 131 6.08 7.82 3.05
C LEU A 131 6.04 6.29 3.21
N ASN A 132 5.08 5.77 3.98
CA ASN A 132 4.81 4.34 4.09
C ASN A 132 4.49 3.70 2.72
N ASP A 133 3.68 4.38 1.91
CA ASP A 133 3.32 3.89 0.57
C ASP A 133 4.49 3.98 -0.41
N GLU A 134 5.37 4.94 -0.21
CA GLU A 134 6.54 5.18 -1.05
C GLU A 134 7.76 4.33 -0.67
N TYR A 135 7.66 3.43 0.32
CA TYR A 135 8.78 2.63 0.84
C TYR A 135 9.98 3.49 1.28
N ALA A 136 9.68 4.72 1.67
CA ALA A 136 10.65 5.71 2.06
C ALA A 136 11.44 5.32 3.32
N GLN A 137 12.63 5.89 3.45
CA GLN A 137 13.43 5.81 4.66
C GLN A 137 12.93 6.79 5.72
N ILE A 138 13.10 6.43 6.99
CA ILE A 138 12.68 7.25 8.16
C ILE A 138 13.20 8.68 8.05
N GLN A 139 14.45 8.87 7.61
CA GLN A 139 15.10 10.18 7.55
C GLN A 139 14.41 11.16 6.58
N GLN A 140 13.63 10.66 5.63
CA GLN A 140 12.88 11.52 4.70
C GLN A 140 11.68 12.19 5.38
N MET A 141 11.20 11.68 6.52
CA MET A 141 10.08 12.25 7.26
C MET A 141 10.36 13.68 7.72
N GLU A 142 11.53 13.92 8.31
CA GLU A 142 11.93 15.26 8.76
C GLU A 142 12.03 16.24 7.58
N LEU A 143 12.44 15.78 6.39
CA LEU A 143 12.52 16.63 5.19
C LEU A 143 11.14 17.13 4.75
N LEU A 144 10.14 16.24 4.73
CA LEU A 144 8.76 16.62 4.39
C LEU A 144 8.18 17.59 5.42
N LEU A 145 8.45 17.35 6.70
CA LEU A 145 7.96 18.20 7.80
C LEU A 145 8.60 19.59 7.79
N LYS A 146 9.90 19.70 7.48
CA LYS A 146 10.58 20.99 7.29
C LYS A 146 9.96 21.79 6.15
N ASP A 147 9.67 21.12 5.04
CA ASP A 147 8.99 21.73 3.90
C ASP A 147 7.57 22.22 4.26
N LYS A 148 6.83 21.44 5.07
CA LYS A 148 5.52 21.83 5.60
C LYS A 148 5.61 23.03 6.56
N GLN A 149 6.58 23.03 7.48
CA GLN A 149 6.84 24.14 8.41
C GLN A 149 7.27 25.42 7.69
N ALA A 150 7.96 25.31 6.55
CA ALA A 150 8.28 26.43 5.68
C ALA A 150 7.05 27.02 4.95
N GLY A 151 5.85 26.48 5.19
CA GLY A 151 4.58 27.01 4.67
C GLY A 151 4.13 26.40 3.35
N LYS A 152 4.78 25.34 2.84
CA LYS A 152 4.29 24.62 1.65
C LYS A 152 3.00 23.87 1.98
N SER A 153 2.10 23.76 1.01
CA SER A 153 0.95 22.86 1.11
C SER A 153 1.39 21.40 0.96
N TRP A 154 0.64 20.46 1.54
CA TRP A 154 0.95 19.03 1.42
C TRP A 154 1.04 18.56 -0.04
N ALA A 155 0.17 19.06 -0.92
CA ALA A 155 0.23 18.78 -2.34
C ALA A 155 1.58 19.22 -2.96
N ALA A 156 2.10 20.38 -2.58
CA ALA A 156 3.41 20.86 -3.04
C ALA A 156 4.57 20.06 -2.43
N VAL A 157 4.46 19.64 -1.17
CA VAL A 157 5.44 18.77 -0.50
C VAL A 157 5.53 17.41 -1.19
N PHE A 158 4.41 16.74 -1.41
CA PHE A 158 4.36 15.44 -2.10
C PHE A 158 4.87 15.55 -3.54
N LYS A 159 4.51 16.62 -4.25
CA LYS A 159 5.03 16.87 -5.59
C LYS A 159 6.55 17.03 -5.59
N SER A 160 7.09 17.80 -4.65
CA SER A 160 8.55 17.97 -4.51
C SER A 160 9.25 16.65 -4.20
N TYR A 161 8.62 15.78 -3.41
CA TYR A 161 9.12 14.43 -3.17
C TYR A 161 9.18 13.63 -4.48
N HIS A 162 8.08 13.51 -5.23
CA HIS A 162 8.05 12.79 -6.50
C HIS A 162 8.95 13.38 -7.58
N ASP A 163 9.16 14.70 -7.61
CA ASP A 163 10.06 15.35 -8.56
C ASP A 163 11.54 15.00 -8.30
N THR A 164 11.89 14.69 -7.05
CA THR A 164 13.27 14.44 -6.62
C THR A 164 13.59 12.96 -6.40
N HIS A 165 12.57 12.10 -6.31
CA HIS A 165 12.71 10.67 -6.12
C HIS A 165 12.27 9.94 -7.39
N ALA A 166 13.13 9.06 -7.89
CA ALA A 166 12.79 8.27 -9.06
C ALA A 166 11.59 7.37 -8.76
N SER A 167 10.67 7.23 -9.72
CA SER A 167 9.61 6.25 -9.62
C SER A 167 10.19 4.84 -9.69
N PHE A 168 9.75 3.96 -8.79
CA PHE A 168 10.10 2.55 -8.84
C PHE A 168 9.59 1.91 -10.13
N VAL A 169 10.48 1.18 -10.80
CA VAL A 169 10.13 0.35 -11.94
C VAL A 169 10.57 -1.08 -11.61
N PRO A 170 9.63 -2.05 -11.51
CA PRO A 170 9.97 -3.43 -11.24
C PRO A 170 10.99 -3.97 -12.23
N ARG A 171 11.94 -4.73 -11.72
CA ARG A 171 12.94 -5.43 -12.51
C ARG A 171 12.27 -6.50 -13.37
N ALA A 172 12.72 -6.58 -14.62
CA ALA A 172 12.50 -7.75 -15.45
C ALA A 172 13.47 -8.86 -15.00
N PHE A 173 12.98 -9.77 -14.16
CA PHE A 173 13.75 -10.95 -13.75
C PHE A 173 13.88 -11.93 -14.93
N ASP A 174 15.00 -12.66 -14.95
CA ASP A 174 15.19 -13.75 -15.91
C ASP A 174 14.22 -14.90 -15.61
N SER A 175 13.70 -15.55 -16.65
CA SER A 175 12.67 -16.60 -16.53
C SER A 175 13.17 -17.79 -15.71
N ASP A 176 14.43 -18.21 -15.91
CA ASP A 176 15.01 -19.36 -15.23
C ASP A 176 15.32 -19.02 -13.77
N GLU A 177 15.71 -17.77 -13.51
CA GLU A 177 15.89 -17.21 -12.16
C GLU A 177 14.55 -17.17 -11.40
N LEU A 178 13.47 -16.69 -12.04
CA LEU A 178 12.12 -16.67 -11.45
C LEU A 178 11.63 -18.06 -11.10
N GLU A 179 11.74 -19.01 -12.04
CA GLU A 179 11.29 -20.39 -11.81
C GLU A 179 12.05 -20.99 -10.62
N THR A 180 13.37 -20.80 -10.56
CA THR A 180 14.19 -21.29 -9.44
C THR A 180 13.76 -20.66 -8.10
N LEU A 181 13.54 -19.34 -8.08
CA LEU A 181 13.18 -18.61 -6.87
C LEU A 181 11.78 -18.97 -6.35
N LEU A 182 10.80 -19.12 -7.24
CA LEU A 182 9.42 -19.38 -6.86
C LEU A 182 9.15 -20.87 -6.55
N THR A 183 9.77 -21.80 -7.27
CA THR A 183 9.46 -23.24 -7.12
C THR A 183 10.34 -23.93 -6.08
N LYS A 184 11.63 -23.57 -5.97
CA LYS A 184 12.60 -24.34 -5.15
C LYS A 184 12.89 -23.70 -3.80
N SER A 185 12.68 -22.39 -3.64
CA SER A 185 12.98 -21.68 -2.39
C SER A 185 11.78 -21.41 -1.49
N GLY A 186 10.56 -21.74 -1.91
CA GLY A 186 9.35 -21.42 -1.15
C GLY A 186 9.09 -19.92 -1.01
N LEU A 187 9.67 -19.10 -1.89
CA LEU A 187 9.42 -17.66 -1.94
C LEU A 187 8.18 -17.39 -2.77
N THR A 188 7.42 -16.39 -2.35
CA THR A 188 6.25 -15.90 -3.07
C THR A 188 6.62 -14.80 -4.07
N SER A 189 5.69 -14.46 -4.96
CA SER A 189 5.82 -13.28 -5.82
C SER A 189 5.99 -11.99 -5.00
N ASP A 190 5.32 -11.89 -3.84
CA ASP A 190 5.48 -10.74 -2.95
C ASP A 190 6.87 -10.67 -2.34
N ASP A 191 7.48 -11.80 -1.96
CA ASP A 191 8.86 -11.80 -1.48
C ASP A 191 9.83 -11.21 -2.52
N LEU A 192 9.64 -11.55 -3.80
CA LEU A 192 10.47 -11.03 -4.89
C LEU A 192 10.25 -9.53 -5.12
N MET A 193 8.99 -9.09 -5.12
CA MET A 193 8.64 -7.68 -5.35
C MET A 193 9.03 -6.80 -4.17
N ILE A 194 8.88 -7.26 -2.93
CA ILE A 194 9.35 -6.55 -1.73
C ILE A 194 10.88 -6.44 -1.77
N ALA A 195 11.59 -7.52 -2.10
CA ALA A 195 13.04 -7.48 -2.25
C ALA A 195 13.50 -6.50 -3.34
N ASP A 196 12.83 -6.47 -4.49
CA ASP A 196 13.15 -5.54 -5.57
C ASP A 196 12.85 -4.09 -5.18
N ARG A 197 11.75 -3.85 -4.46
CA ARG A 197 11.44 -2.50 -3.95
C ARG A 197 12.48 -2.03 -2.93
N ILE A 198 12.86 -2.87 -1.97
CA ILE A 198 13.92 -2.55 -1.01
C ILE A 198 15.25 -2.32 -1.74
N SER A 199 15.57 -3.14 -2.75
CA SER A 199 16.77 -2.98 -3.58
C SER A 199 16.80 -1.63 -4.29
N PHE A 200 15.66 -1.17 -4.80
CA PHE A 200 15.54 0.14 -5.42
C PHE A 200 15.79 1.29 -4.44
N GLU A 201 15.19 1.23 -3.24
CA GLU A 201 15.32 2.31 -2.24
C GLU A 201 16.70 2.35 -1.57
N THR A 202 17.39 1.21 -1.45
CA THR A 202 18.66 1.10 -0.69
C THR A 202 19.88 0.91 -1.55
N GLY A 203 19.71 0.51 -2.82
CA GLY A 203 20.80 0.08 -3.70
C GLY A 203 21.36 -1.31 -3.39
N GLU A 204 20.85 -2.00 -2.35
CA GLU A 204 21.30 -3.35 -2.00
C GLU A 204 20.90 -4.37 -3.08
N ALA A 205 21.69 -5.42 -3.28
CA ALA A 205 21.36 -6.44 -4.26
C ALA A 205 20.17 -7.30 -3.81
N VAL A 206 19.18 -7.50 -4.70
CA VAL A 206 18.02 -8.40 -4.47
C VAL A 206 18.44 -9.76 -3.91
N LYS A 207 19.53 -10.35 -4.42
CA LYS A 207 20.02 -11.65 -3.94
C LYS A 207 20.37 -11.67 -2.45
N GLN A 208 20.89 -10.56 -1.91
CA GLN A 208 21.21 -10.43 -0.48
C GLN A 208 19.95 -10.31 0.38
N LEU A 209 18.96 -9.56 -0.11
CA LEU A 209 17.65 -9.41 0.52
C LEU A 209 16.90 -10.75 0.57
N ILE A 210 16.92 -11.48 -0.54
CA ILE A 210 16.34 -12.83 -0.62
C ILE A 210 17.07 -13.81 0.29
N ALA A 211 18.40 -13.74 0.39
CA ALA A 211 19.16 -14.57 1.34
C ALA A 211 18.74 -14.28 2.79
N SER A 212 18.57 -13.00 3.15
CA SER A 212 18.12 -12.57 4.47
C SER A 212 16.71 -13.08 4.79
N ARG A 213 15.82 -13.06 3.80
CA ARG A 213 14.47 -13.63 3.92
C ARG A 213 14.52 -15.14 4.14
N LYS A 214 15.35 -15.85 3.36
CA LYS A 214 15.51 -17.31 3.45
C LYS A 214 16.19 -17.78 4.74
N SER A 215 17.02 -16.94 5.39
CA SER A 215 17.59 -17.25 6.70
C SER A 215 16.59 -17.06 7.86
N GLY A 216 15.32 -16.80 7.56
CA GLY A 216 14.24 -16.69 8.55
C GLY A 216 13.92 -15.25 8.98
N GLY A 217 14.54 -14.24 8.37
CA GLY A 217 14.19 -12.84 8.65
C GLY A 217 12.77 -12.51 8.18
N SER A 218 12.01 -11.79 9.00
CA SER A 218 10.74 -11.22 8.56
C SER A 218 10.99 -10.00 7.67
N TRP A 219 10.06 -9.67 6.75
CA TRP A 219 10.18 -8.45 5.96
C TRP A 219 10.19 -7.19 6.83
N LYS A 220 9.48 -7.23 7.96
CA LYS A 220 9.47 -6.14 8.94
C LYS A 220 10.87 -5.88 9.50
N ASP A 221 11.58 -6.93 9.93
CA ASP A 221 12.93 -6.79 10.49
C ASP A 221 13.93 -6.34 9.42
N ILE A 222 13.85 -6.94 8.22
CA ILE A 222 14.72 -6.58 7.08
C ILE A 222 14.56 -5.10 6.72
N LYS A 223 13.32 -4.57 6.74
CA LYS A 223 13.04 -3.16 6.47
C LYS A 223 13.44 -2.25 7.63
N ALA A 224 13.23 -2.69 8.89
CA ALA A 224 13.67 -1.96 10.07
C ALA A 224 15.19 -1.77 10.12
N ASP A 225 15.98 -2.79 9.72
CA ASP A 225 17.43 -2.70 9.64
C ASP A 225 17.91 -1.66 8.61
N ARG A 226 17.09 -1.43 7.58
CA ARG A 226 17.33 -0.46 6.50
C ARG A 226 16.63 0.88 6.71
N ASN A 227 16.00 1.07 7.87
CA ASN A 227 15.21 2.24 8.23
C ASN A 227 14.09 2.55 7.22
N ILE A 228 13.52 1.55 6.56
CA ILE A 228 12.38 1.72 5.65
C ILE A 228 11.09 1.72 6.46
N ILE A 229 10.27 2.77 6.31
CA ILE A 229 9.04 2.98 7.07
C ILE A 229 8.05 1.83 6.89
N ASN A 230 7.88 1.38 5.64
CA ASN A 230 6.92 0.34 5.30
C ASN A 230 7.25 -0.96 6.04
N SER A 231 6.31 -1.49 6.83
CA SER A 231 6.53 -2.72 7.61
C SER A 231 5.70 -3.92 7.11
N ALA A 232 4.86 -3.73 6.08
CA ALA A 232 3.96 -4.77 5.57
C ALA A 232 4.69 -6.02 5.06
N ALA A 233 4.20 -7.21 5.40
CA ALA A 233 4.77 -8.48 4.93
C ALA A 233 4.31 -8.86 3.51
N ALA A 234 3.29 -8.19 2.99
CA ALA A 234 2.70 -8.41 1.68
C ALA A 234 2.39 -7.07 1.00
N LEU A 235 2.31 -7.08 -0.32
CA LEU A 235 1.96 -5.89 -1.08
C LEU A 235 0.44 -5.69 -1.11
N PRO A 236 -0.05 -4.44 -1.00
CA PRO A 236 -1.47 -4.16 -1.15
C PRO A 236 -1.94 -4.60 -2.53
N ARG A 237 -3.13 -5.21 -2.58
CA ARG A 237 -3.79 -5.62 -3.82
C ARG A 237 -4.97 -4.72 -4.09
N VAL A 238 -4.98 -4.11 -5.27
CA VAL A 238 -6.08 -3.26 -5.71
C VAL A 238 -6.91 -4.07 -6.72
N PRO A 239 -8.16 -4.40 -6.39
CA PRO A 239 -9.01 -5.14 -7.32
C PRO A 239 -9.41 -4.23 -8.49
N LEU A 240 -9.13 -4.68 -9.71
CA LEU A 240 -9.56 -4.04 -10.95
C LEU A 240 -9.92 -5.12 -11.97
N THR A 241 -11.21 -5.18 -12.33
CA THR A 241 -11.70 -6.14 -13.33
C THR A 241 -11.50 -5.62 -14.75
N ALA A 242 -11.52 -6.52 -15.73
CA ALA A 242 -11.44 -6.16 -17.16
C ALA A 242 -12.62 -5.26 -17.57
N GLU A 243 -13.80 -5.52 -17.02
CA GLU A 243 -15.02 -4.75 -17.28
C GLU A 243 -14.90 -3.33 -16.75
N GLN A 244 -14.43 -3.16 -15.51
CA GLN A 244 -14.18 -1.84 -14.92
C GLN A 244 -13.10 -1.07 -15.69
N LEU A 245 -12.00 -1.74 -16.05
CA LEU A 245 -10.93 -1.14 -16.83
C LEU A 245 -11.46 -0.62 -18.18
N ASN A 246 -12.16 -1.48 -18.92
CA ASN A 246 -12.74 -1.11 -20.22
C ASN A 246 -13.78 0.00 -20.10
N TYR A 247 -14.63 -0.03 -19.08
CA TYR A 247 -15.63 0.99 -18.83
C TYR A 247 -14.99 2.37 -18.67
N TRP A 248 -13.98 2.51 -17.81
CA TRP A 248 -13.35 3.79 -17.54
C TRP A 248 -12.45 4.28 -18.68
N MET A 249 -11.83 3.37 -19.44
CA MET A 249 -11.10 3.74 -20.65
C MET A 249 -12.04 4.36 -21.70
N GLN A 250 -13.25 3.81 -21.86
CA GLN A 250 -14.22 4.29 -22.84
C GLN A 250 -14.98 5.54 -22.36
N ALA A 251 -15.45 5.55 -21.11
CA ALA A 251 -16.27 6.63 -20.56
C ALA A 251 -15.44 7.86 -20.13
N GLY A 252 -14.24 7.64 -19.61
CA GLY A 252 -13.38 8.68 -19.05
C GLY A 252 -12.35 9.25 -20.02
N ASN A 253 -12.20 8.68 -21.22
CA ASN A 253 -11.11 9.00 -22.16
C ASN A 253 -9.72 8.90 -21.50
N MET A 254 -9.57 7.91 -20.60
CA MET A 254 -8.33 7.63 -19.88
C MET A 254 -7.61 6.45 -20.53
N ILE A 255 -6.27 6.46 -20.51
CA ILE A 255 -5.50 5.26 -20.86
C ILE A 255 -5.46 4.28 -19.69
N GLU A 256 -5.18 3.01 -19.96
CA GLU A 256 -5.14 1.93 -18.97
C GLU A 256 -4.34 2.29 -17.71
N ASP A 257 -3.12 2.82 -17.88
CA ASP A 257 -2.26 3.25 -16.75
C ASP A 257 -2.92 4.31 -15.87
N GLN A 258 -3.69 5.23 -16.46
CA GLN A 258 -4.38 6.28 -15.72
C GLN A 258 -5.57 5.72 -14.93
N VAL A 259 -6.29 4.75 -15.50
CA VAL A 259 -7.38 4.05 -14.80
C VAL A 259 -6.81 3.25 -13.62
N ALA A 260 -5.73 2.48 -13.86
CA ALA A 260 -5.07 1.72 -12.81
C ALA A 260 -4.56 2.64 -11.68
N ALA A 261 -3.91 3.76 -12.02
CA ALA A 261 -3.46 4.75 -11.04
C ALA A 261 -4.62 5.36 -10.23
N ALA A 262 -5.77 5.62 -10.86
CA ALA A 262 -6.95 6.13 -10.17
C ALA A 262 -7.52 5.11 -9.16
N PHE A 263 -7.55 3.83 -9.51
CA PHE A 263 -7.97 2.76 -8.59
C PHE A 263 -7.00 2.59 -7.42
N VAL A 264 -5.69 2.70 -7.66
CA VAL A 264 -4.68 2.70 -6.58
C VAL A 264 -4.88 3.90 -5.66
N LEU A 265 -5.09 5.09 -6.23
CA LEU A 265 -5.33 6.30 -5.46
C LEU A 265 -6.62 6.21 -4.63
N ALA A 266 -7.70 5.69 -5.21
CA ALA A 266 -8.95 5.41 -4.51
C ALA A 266 -8.76 4.43 -3.33
N PHE A 267 -7.99 3.37 -3.54
CA PHE A 267 -7.63 2.44 -2.46
C PHE A 267 -6.83 3.13 -1.34
N LYS A 268 -5.84 3.98 -1.69
CA LYS A 268 -5.03 4.73 -0.72
C LYS A 268 -5.88 5.72 0.10
N THR A 269 -6.77 6.46 -0.56
CA THR A 269 -7.61 7.49 0.08
C THR A 269 -8.88 6.94 0.73
N GLY A 270 -9.23 5.67 0.49
CA GLY A 270 -10.50 5.09 0.91
C GLY A 270 -11.71 5.66 0.16
N GLU A 271 -11.50 6.33 -0.98
CA GLU A 271 -12.57 6.85 -1.83
C GLU A 271 -13.05 5.81 -2.85
N GLN A 272 -14.21 6.04 -3.45
CA GLN A 272 -14.66 5.25 -4.60
C GLN A 272 -13.87 5.64 -5.86
N PRO A 273 -13.49 4.70 -6.74
CA PRO A 273 -12.75 4.99 -7.97
C PRO A 273 -13.40 6.08 -8.85
N GLU A 274 -14.72 6.11 -8.92
CA GLU A 274 -15.54 7.10 -9.63
C GLU A 274 -15.17 8.53 -9.21
N ASN A 275 -15.07 8.79 -7.90
CA ASN A 275 -14.81 10.11 -7.34
C ASN A 275 -13.39 10.57 -7.68
N VAL A 276 -12.42 9.66 -7.55
CA VAL A 276 -11.02 9.94 -7.88
C VAL A 276 -10.86 10.22 -9.37
N ILE A 277 -11.50 9.44 -10.24
CA ILE A 277 -11.49 9.64 -11.69
C ILE A 277 -12.10 11.01 -12.05
N GLN A 278 -13.20 11.40 -11.41
CA GLN A 278 -13.79 12.73 -11.61
C GLN A 278 -12.82 13.86 -11.21
N LYS A 279 -12.14 13.73 -10.06
CA LYS A 279 -11.13 14.71 -9.62
C LYS A 279 -9.97 14.81 -10.63
N LEU A 280 -9.46 13.68 -11.12
CA LEU A 280 -8.39 13.63 -12.12
C LEU A 280 -8.83 14.27 -13.46
N ASN A 281 -10.04 13.96 -13.94
CA ASN A 281 -10.59 14.55 -15.16
C ASN A 281 -10.89 16.05 -15.00
N GLY A 282 -11.17 16.50 -13.77
CA GLY A 282 -11.27 17.91 -13.40
C GLY A 282 -9.93 18.65 -13.33
N GLY A 283 -8.80 17.96 -13.51
CA GLY A 283 -7.46 18.54 -13.52
C GLY A 283 -6.72 18.51 -12.19
N SER A 284 -7.27 17.86 -11.16
CA SER A 284 -6.53 17.63 -9.90
C SER A 284 -5.36 16.69 -10.14
N SER A 285 -4.22 16.96 -9.49
CA SER A 285 -3.10 16.02 -9.49
C SER A 285 -3.29 14.92 -8.45
N GLN A 286 -2.55 13.81 -8.59
CA GLN A 286 -2.59 12.72 -7.61
C GLN A 286 -2.16 13.21 -6.22
N GLU A 287 -1.14 14.07 -6.16
CA GLU A 287 -0.65 14.68 -4.93
C GLU A 287 -1.69 15.57 -4.27
N ALA A 288 -2.47 16.32 -5.04
CA ALA A 288 -3.55 17.14 -4.52
C ALA A 288 -4.66 16.29 -3.89
N ILE A 289 -5.02 15.18 -4.53
CA ILE A 289 -6.04 14.25 -4.03
C ILE A 289 -5.56 13.54 -2.75
N LEU A 290 -4.32 13.07 -2.71
CA LEU A 290 -3.71 12.49 -1.50
C LEU A 290 -3.67 13.50 -0.36
N ALA A 291 -3.19 14.72 -0.64
CA ALA A 291 -3.09 15.79 0.35
C ALA A 291 -4.46 16.14 0.94
N GLU A 292 -5.47 16.34 0.09
CA GLU A 292 -6.85 16.61 0.52
C GLU A 292 -7.38 15.50 1.43
N SER A 293 -7.23 14.24 1.02
CA SER A 293 -7.69 13.08 1.79
C SER A 293 -7.01 12.98 3.15
N TYR A 294 -5.68 13.08 3.19
CA TYR A 294 -4.92 12.95 4.44
C TYR A 294 -5.14 14.14 5.38
N GLN A 295 -5.26 15.36 4.84
CA GLN A 295 -5.62 16.53 5.65
C GLN A 295 -7.02 16.39 6.24
N SER A 296 -8.02 15.99 5.45
CA SER A 296 -9.37 15.76 5.96
C SER A 296 -9.44 14.68 7.04
N LYS A 297 -8.49 13.74 7.02
CA LYS A 297 -8.42 12.64 7.98
C LYS A 297 -7.80 13.06 9.32
N TYR A 298 -6.79 13.92 9.31
CA TYR A 298 -5.99 14.21 10.51
C TYR A 298 -6.11 15.64 11.06
N GLU A 299 -6.53 16.62 10.24
CA GLU A 299 -6.75 18.02 10.66
C GLU A 299 -8.18 18.30 11.11
#